data_AF-A0A9D9P7G6-F1
#
_entry.id   AF-A0A9D9P7G6-F1
#
_cell.length_a   1.000
_cell.length_b   1.000
_cell.length_c   1.000
_cell.angle_alpha   90.00
_cell.angle_beta   90.00
_cell.angle_gamma   90.00
#
_symmetry.space_group_name_H-M   'P 1'
#
loop_
_entity.id
_entity.type
_entity.pdbx_description
1 polymer ?
#
loop_
_entity_poly.entity_id
_entity_poly.type
_entity_poly.pdbx_seq_one_letter_code
_entity_poly.pdbx_strand_id
1 'polypeptide(L)'
;MASLVETPERRRECLERALAINPNNEAARCALRALSDSQSLHVTSQHHAGAPDQTLRPSPTSVYEQVQTATQANGAQDNQARHCPHCGAPLEATATFCAFCKSPVALPSASDAPSFPKRASLTNEERKQLETSKDTRNRRRPSFFDDFISFCFFVSAPPVFFTIFSLITEEPTLDSLVSLIFSLLTLMPLFILSSMELYRNHQIERSLKKATSRVDCPVLDMWKDDDSESTSYFIAWELTATDQYGQPLRLQQAQKIYDDKLYDCPKMRETVQVRYAPEQPDISILDEEWVAAIQKSSHV
;
A
#
# COMPACT_ATOMS: atom_id res chain seq x y z
N MET A 1 9.12 -4.36 28.12
CA MET A 1 7.98 -4.67 27.23
C MET A 1 7.09 -5.69 27.94
N ALA A 2 6.06 -5.20 28.64
CA ALA A 2 5.05 -6.07 29.21
C ALA A 2 4.11 -6.49 28.08
N SER A 3 4.31 -7.70 27.55
CA SER A 3 3.29 -8.38 26.75
C SER A 3 2.05 -8.45 27.62
N LEU A 4 1.07 -7.58 27.36
CA LEU A 4 -0.23 -7.63 28.01
C LEU A 4 -0.92 -8.86 27.44
N VAL A 5 -0.61 -10.01 28.03
CA VAL A 5 -1.27 -11.28 27.72
C VAL A 5 -2.72 -11.08 28.09
N GLU A 6 -3.55 -10.77 27.10
CA GLU A 6 -5.00 -10.70 27.28
C GLU A 6 -5.47 -12.06 27.75
N THR A 7 -6.06 -12.10 28.93
CA THR A 7 -6.57 -13.33 29.50
C THR A 7 -7.74 -13.83 28.65
N PRO A 8 -7.91 -15.16 28.48
CA PRO A 8 -8.98 -15.72 27.65
C PRO A 8 -10.38 -15.27 28.11
N GLU A 9 -10.55 -14.92 29.37
CA GLU A 9 -11.79 -14.38 29.94
C GLU A 9 -12.12 -12.98 29.42
N ARG A 10 -11.13 -12.08 29.33
CA ARG A 10 -11.34 -10.74 28.74
C ARG A 10 -11.68 -10.84 27.26
N ARG A 11 -11.04 -11.76 26.55
CA ARG A 11 -11.31 -12.00 25.13
C ARG A 11 -12.75 -12.50 24.92
N ARG A 12 -13.26 -13.37 25.80
CA ARG A 12 -14.67 -13.82 25.77
C ARG A 12 -15.63 -12.65 26.01
N GLU A 13 -15.39 -11.84 27.03
CA GLU A 13 -16.26 -10.69 27.35
C GLU A 13 -16.35 -9.69 26.18
N CYS A 14 -15.23 -9.43 25.50
CA CYS A 14 -15.22 -8.57 24.30
C CYS A 14 -16.06 -9.15 23.16
N LEU A 15 -16.00 -10.47 22.93
CA LEU A 15 -16.78 -11.13 21.88
C LEU A 15 -18.28 -11.15 22.20
N GLU A 16 -18.66 -11.32 23.47
CA GLU A 16 -20.06 -11.24 23.91
C GLU A 16 -20.63 -9.83 23.73
N ARG A 17 -19.86 -8.78 24.05
CA ARG A 17 -20.26 -7.40 23.79
C ARG A 17 -20.41 -7.11 22.29
N ALA A 18 -19.54 -7.67 21.44
CA ALA A 18 -19.66 -7.53 20.00
C ALA A 18 -20.94 -8.19 19.45
N LEU A 19 -21.36 -9.32 20.01
CA LEU A 19 -22.61 -10.00 19.66
C LEU A 19 -23.86 -9.28 20.19
N ALA A 20 -23.75 -8.58 21.33
CA ALA A 20 -24.83 -7.73 21.84
C ALA A 20 -25.11 -6.53 20.92
N ILE A 21 -24.08 -6.00 20.25
CA ILE A 21 -24.22 -4.88 19.30
C ILE A 21 -24.65 -5.39 17.92
N ASN A 22 -24.10 -6.52 17.46
CA ASN A 22 -24.46 -7.13 16.19
C ASN A 22 -24.67 -8.64 16.36
N PRO A 23 -25.93 -9.09 16.53
CA PRO A 23 -26.25 -10.51 16.72
C PRO A 23 -25.77 -11.39 15.58
N ASN A 24 -25.67 -10.85 14.36
CA ASN A 24 -25.32 -11.56 13.13
C ASN A 24 -23.83 -11.54 12.78
N ASN A 25 -22.95 -11.11 13.70
CA ASN A 25 -21.52 -11.13 13.48
C ASN A 25 -20.96 -12.57 13.50
N GLU A 26 -20.78 -13.17 12.32
CA GLU A 26 -20.28 -14.55 12.16
C GLU A 26 -18.86 -14.72 12.71
N ALA A 27 -17.99 -13.72 12.55
CA ALA A 27 -16.62 -13.76 13.06
C ALA A 27 -16.58 -13.85 14.60
N ALA A 28 -17.43 -13.07 15.28
CA ALA A 28 -17.53 -13.11 16.74
C ALA A 28 -18.07 -14.46 17.24
N ARG A 29 -19.06 -15.05 16.54
CA ARG A 29 -19.57 -16.40 16.87
C ARG A 29 -18.51 -17.48 16.66
N CYS A 30 -17.77 -17.43 15.55
CA CYS A 30 -16.70 -18.39 15.26
C CYS A 30 -15.57 -18.31 16.30
N ALA A 31 -15.14 -17.10 16.67
CA ALA A 31 -14.11 -16.90 17.68
C ALA A 31 -14.54 -17.39 19.07
N LEU A 32 -15.81 -17.22 19.45
CA LEU A 32 -16.34 -17.66 20.75
C LEU A 32 -16.45 -19.19 20.83
N ARG A 33 -16.76 -19.87 19.71
CA ARG A 33 -16.69 -21.33 19.60
C ARG A 33 -15.26 -21.84 19.76
N ALA A 34 -14.30 -21.26 19.03
CA ALA A 34 -12.89 -21.65 19.11
C ALA A 34 -12.30 -21.50 20.52
N LEU A 35 -12.70 -20.48 21.28
CA LEU A 35 -12.31 -20.33 22.70
C LEU A 35 -12.95 -21.39 23.60
N SER A 36 -14.20 -21.76 23.34
CA SER A 36 -14.89 -22.82 24.09
C SER A 36 -14.26 -24.19 23.83
N ASP A 37 -13.89 -24.47 22.59
CA ASP A 37 -13.22 -25.71 22.19
C ASP A 37 -11.83 -25.81 22.83
N SER A 38 -11.08 -24.70 22.84
CA SER A 38 -9.75 -24.61 23.48
C SER A 38 -9.82 -24.79 25.00
N GLN A 39 -10.89 -24.30 25.64
CA GLN A 39 -11.11 -24.48 27.08
C GLN A 39 -11.50 -25.93 27.42
N SER A 40 -12.20 -26.63 26.53
CA SER A 40 -12.55 -28.05 26.73
C SER A 40 -11.32 -28.97 26.68
N LEU A 41 -10.37 -28.69 25.79
CA LEU A 41 -9.10 -29.43 25.68
C LEU A 41 -8.17 -29.19 26.88
N HIS A 42 -8.23 -28.01 27.49
CA HIS A 42 -7.38 -27.68 28.64
C HIS A 42 -7.89 -28.28 29.96
N VAL A 43 -9.19 -28.61 30.07
CA VAL A 43 -9.77 -29.26 31.25
C VAL A 43 -9.35 -30.72 31.37
N THR A 44 -8.98 -31.39 30.27
CA THR A 44 -8.51 -32.79 30.30
C THR A 44 -7.01 -32.93 30.64
N SER A 45 -6.25 -31.83 30.71
CA SER A 45 -4.77 -31.89 30.87
C SER A 45 -4.22 -31.21 32.13
N GLN A 46 -5.07 -30.89 33.12
CA GLN A 46 -4.62 -30.31 34.40
C GLN A 46 -5.14 -31.08 35.62
N HIS A 47 -4.73 -32.33 35.74
CA HIS A 47 -4.62 -33.00 37.04
C HIS A 47 -3.22 -33.58 37.16
N HIS A 48 -2.24 -32.75 37.53
CA HIS A 48 -1.14 -33.14 38.44
C HIS A 48 -0.30 -31.92 38.86
N ALA A 49 -0.18 -31.77 40.19
CA ALA A 49 0.81 -31.00 40.97
C ALA A 49 0.80 -29.47 40.79
N GLY A 50 0.82 -28.62 41.82
CA GLY A 50 0.95 -28.76 43.27
C GLY A 50 1.17 -27.33 43.82
N ALA A 51 0.40 -26.94 44.84
CA ALA A 51 0.58 -25.73 45.66
C ALA A 51 1.79 -25.92 46.64
N PRO A 52 2.25 -24.94 47.45
CA PRO A 52 1.54 -23.71 47.87
C PRO A 52 2.36 -22.41 48.09
N ASP A 53 1.59 -21.33 48.35
CA ASP A 53 1.84 -20.20 49.28
C ASP A 53 2.97 -19.17 48.97
N GLN A 54 2.85 -17.85 49.20
CA GLN A 54 2.00 -17.09 50.12
C GLN A 54 2.06 -15.55 49.82
N THR A 55 0.89 -14.89 49.97
CA THR A 55 0.61 -13.56 50.59
C THR A 55 1.04 -12.16 50.05
N LEU A 56 -0.01 -11.32 49.97
CA LEU A 56 -0.16 -9.91 50.39
C LEU A 56 0.23 -8.73 49.45
N ARG A 57 -0.82 -8.09 48.92
CA ARG A 57 -0.96 -6.65 48.59
C ARG A 57 -1.43 -5.87 49.86
N PRO A 58 -1.54 -4.51 49.92
CA PRO A 58 -1.72 -3.52 48.85
C PRO A 58 -0.97 -2.15 48.97
N SER A 59 -1.21 -1.30 47.95
CA SER A 59 -0.81 0.10 47.58
C SER A 59 -1.05 1.23 48.62
N PRO A 60 -1.14 2.56 48.26
CA PRO A 60 -0.31 3.53 47.49
C PRO A 60 -0.07 4.88 48.27
N THR A 61 0.76 5.84 47.81
CA THR A 61 0.71 7.33 48.07
C THR A 61 1.85 7.99 47.25
N SER A 62 1.59 8.75 46.17
CA SER A 62 1.44 10.23 46.09
C SER A 62 2.66 11.05 46.55
N VAL A 63 3.17 11.92 45.66
CA VAL A 63 3.42 13.38 45.82
C VAL A 63 4.46 13.85 44.79
N TYR A 64 4.06 14.84 43.99
CA TYR A 64 4.87 15.64 43.07
C TYR A 64 5.83 16.57 43.83
N GLU A 65 6.81 17.13 43.10
CA GLU A 65 7.31 18.51 43.21
C GLU A 65 8.83 18.62 43.36
N GLN A 66 9.51 18.93 42.25
CA GLN A 66 10.64 19.85 42.31
C GLN A 66 10.81 20.61 40.99
N VAL A 67 10.50 21.90 41.07
CA VAL A 67 10.86 22.97 40.14
C VAL A 67 12.26 23.47 40.54
N GLN A 68 13.18 23.66 39.60
CA GLN A 68 13.92 24.93 39.45
C GLN A 68 14.90 24.98 38.27
N THR A 69 14.85 26.17 37.67
CA THR A 69 15.53 26.77 36.52
C THR A 69 16.93 27.29 36.83
N ALA A 70 17.87 27.24 35.85
CA ALA A 70 18.88 28.26 35.51
C ALA A 70 19.82 27.68 34.41
N THR A 71 19.73 28.08 33.13
CA THR A 71 20.31 29.25 32.42
C THR A 71 21.83 29.20 32.17
N GLN A 72 22.17 29.45 30.89
CA GLN A 72 23.46 29.75 30.23
C GLN A 72 24.20 28.55 29.60
N ALA A 73 24.87 28.64 28.44
CA ALA A 73 24.83 29.46 27.23
C ALA A 73 25.99 28.93 26.35
N ASN A 74 25.78 28.83 25.03
CA ASN A 74 26.77 28.64 23.95
C ASN A 74 27.52 27.27 23.90
N GLY A 75 27.60 26.56 22.78
CA GLY A 75 27.15 26.83 21.41
C GLY A 75 27.59 25.69 20.49
N ALA A 76 27.00 25.67 19.30
CA ALA A 76 27.34 24.85 18.13
C ALA A 76 27.03 23.35 18.19
N GLN A 77 25.75 23.01 18.08
CA GLN A 77 25.36 21.80 17.33
C GLN A 77 24.25 22.14 16.34
N ASP A 78 24.66 22.08 15.07
CA ASP A 78 23.88 21.77 13.88
C ASP A 78 22.37 21.63 14.10
N ASN A 79 21.65 22.73 13.84
CA ASN A 79 20.19 22.75 13.81
C ASN A 79 19.73 21.94 12.59
N GLN A 80 19.65 20.62 12.76
CA GLN A 80 18.99 19.74 11.81
C GLN A 80 17.54 20.20 11.70
N ALA A 81 17.25 20.96 10.65
CA ALA A 81 15.94 21.54 10.41
C ALA A 81 14.90 20.41 10.48
N ARG A 82 14.01 20.49 11.48
CA ARG A 82 12.89 19.56 11.57
C ARG A 82 11.98 19.86 10.40
N HIS A 83 11.41 18.84 9.79
CA HIS A 83 10.43 19.00 8.73
C HIS A 83 9.13 18.36 9.18
N CYS A 84 8.01 18.90 8.74
CA CYS A 84 6.72 18.37 9.13
C CYS A 84 6.47 17.01 8.47
N PRO A 85 6.04 15.99 9.22
CA PRO A 85 5.75 14.67 8.66
C PRO A 85 4.57 14.69 7.67
N HIS A 86 3.67 15.67 7.78
CA HIS A 86 2.47 15.76 6.96
C HIS A 86 2.64 16.63 5.70
N CYS A 87 3.40 17.72 5.79
CA CYS A 87 3.54 18.72 4.72
C CYS A 87 4.95 18.77 4.12
N GLY A 88 5.98 18.25 4.81
CA GLY A 88 7.39 18.38 4.40
C GLY A 88 7.98 19.78 4.60
N ALA A 89 7.20 20.76 5.05
CA ALA A 89 7.69 22.12 5.27
C ALA A 89 8.69 22.18 6.44
N PRO A 90 9.68 23.09 6.39
CA PRO A 90 10.60 23.29 7.49
C PRO A 90 9.86 23.78 8.73
N LEU A 91 10.23 23.23 9.88
CA LEU A 91 9.69 23.52 11.19
C LEU A 91 10.76 24.18 12.05
N GLU A 92 10.36 25.22 12.76
CA GLU A 92 11.17 25.76 13.84
C GLU A 92 11.32 24.72 14.96
N ALA A 93 12.44 24.77 15.69
CA ALA A 93 12.85 23.74 16.66
C ALA A 93 11.80 23.45 17.76
N THR A 94 10.87 24.37 18.01
CA THR A 94 9.82 24.31 19.02
C THR A 94 8.40 24.35 18.45
N ALA A 95 8.23 24.26 17.12
CA ALA A 95 6.92 24.33 16.48
C ALA A 95 6.04 23.13 16.85
N THR A 96 4.90 23.39 17.48
CA THR A 96 3.87 22.38 17.81
C THR A 96 2.90 22.11 16.67
N PHE A 97 2.89 22.95 15.63
CA PHE A 97 2.06 22.80 14.44
C PHE A 97 2.85 23.21 13.18
N CYS A 98 2.61 22.55 12.03
CA CYS A 98 3.17 22.99 10.74
C CYS A 98 2.55 24.33 10.34
N ALA A 99 3.37 25.36 10.16
CA ALA A 99 2.88 26.68 9.72
C ALA A 99 2.17 26.63 8.36
N PHE A 100 2.50 25.65 7.52
CA PHE A 100 1.93 25.48 6.18
C PHE A 100 0.61 24.69 6.19
N CYS A 101 0.60 23.45 6.72
CA CYS A 101 -0.59 22.58 6.68
C CYS A 101 -1.40 22.55 7.98
N LYS A 102 -0.95 23.25 9.03
CA LYS A 102 -1.57 23.32 10.35
C LYS A 102 -1.68 21.98 11.09
N SER A 103 -1.04 20.92 10.60
CA SER A 103 -1.02 19.63 11.30
C SER A 103 -0.23 19.74 12.61
N PRO A 104 -0.68 19.10 13.71
CA PRO A 104 0.10 19.03 14.94
C PRO A 104 1.41 18.28 14.67
N VAL A 105 2.50 18.81 15.21
CA VAL A 105 3.84 18.21 15.16
C VAL A 105 4.13 17.72 16.58
N ALA A 106 4.25 16.41 16.74
CA ALA A 106 4.67 15.85 18.02
C ALA A 106 6.10 16.32 18.32
N LEU A 107 6.31 16.94 19.49
CA LEU A 107 7.67 17.16 20.00
C LEU A 107 8.37 15.80 20.11
N PRO A 108 9.69 15.73 19.87
CA PRO A 108 10.43 14.49 20.03
C PRO A 108 10.51 14.16 21.51
N SER A 109 9.50 13.44 21.99
CA SER A 109 9.63 12.61 23.16
C SER A 109 10.42 11.39 22.70
N ALA A 110 11.68 11.33 23.09
CA ALA A 110 12.57 10.22 22.78
C ALA A 110 12.10 8.97 23.53
N SER A 111 11.05 8.28 23.06
CA SER A 111 10.79 6.89 23.49
C SER A 111 9.77 6.06 22.71
N ASP A 112 8.96 6.56 21.76
CA ASP A 112 7.86 5.72 21.21
C ASP A 112 7.62 5.83 19.68
N ALA A 113 8.57 6.35 18.91
CA ALA A 113 8.50 6.16 17.46
C ALA A 113 8.84 4.68 17.15
N PRO A 114 8.02 3.94 16.40
CA PRO A 114 8.49 2.73 15.74
C PRO A 114 9.59 3.19 14.80
N SER A 115 10.85 3.04 15.23
CA SER A 115 11.99 3.25 14.37
C SER A 115 11.95 2.14 13.34
N PHE A 116 11.31 2.39 12.21
CA PHE A 116 11.55 1.56 11.05
C PHE A 116 13.05 1.67 10.78
N PRO A 117 13.83 0.58 10.93
CA PRO A 117 15.24 0.65 10.59
C PRO A 117 15.29 1.06 9.13
N LYS A 118 15.87 2.24 8.87
CA LYS A 118 16.11 2.74 7.52
C LYS A 118 16.87 1.64 6.79
N ARG A 119 16.16 0.84 6.00
CA ARG A 119 16.76 -0.27 5.27
C ARG A 119 17.84 0.33 4.37
N ALA A 120 18.94 -0.40 4.21
CA ALA A 120 19.88 -0.07 3.15
C ALA A 120 19.09 0.04 1.83
N SER A 121 19.44 1.02 1.00
CA SER A 121 18.85 1.20 -0.32
C SER A 121 18.81 -0.14 -1.06
N LEU A 122 17.73 -0.41 -1.77
CA LEU A 122 17.55 -1.67 -2.50
C LEU A 122 18.72 -1.89 -3.47
N THR A 123 19.13 -3.16 -3.60
CA THR A 123 20.14 -3.54 -4.59
C THR A 123 19.60 -3.33 -6.00
N ASN A 124 20.48 -3.18 -6.99
CA ASN A 124 20.06 -2.99 -8.38
C ASN A 124 19.20 -4.16 -8.90
N GLU A 125 19.49 -5.39 -8.46
CA GLU A 125 18.67 -6.56 -8.80
C GLU A 125 17.28 -6.51 -8.18
N GLU A 126 17.15 -6.07 -6.92
CA GLU A 126 15.83 -5.88 -6.28
C GLU A 126 15.04 -4.75 -6.95
N ARG A 127 15.71 -3.64 -7.31
CA ARG A 127 15.08 -2.55 -8.08
C ARG A 127 14.56 -3.06 -9.40
N LYS A 128 15.40 -3.76 -10.17
CA LYS A 128 15.02 -4.36 -11.45
C LYS A 128 13.91 -5.39 -11.29
N GLN A 129 13.90 -6.17 -10.20
CA GLN A 129 12.83 -7.10 -9.90
C GLN A 129 11.51 -6.37 -9.60
N LEU A 130 11.54 -5.26 -8.87
CA LEU A 130 10.35 -4.44 -8.60
C LEU A 130 9.85 -3.70 -9.85
N GLU A 131 10.75 -3.21 -10.70
CA GLU A 131 10.43 -2.59 -12.00
C GLU A 131 9.83 -3.59 -13.01
N THR A 132 10.27 -4.84 -12.96
CA THR A 132 9.76 -5.92 -13.83
C THR A 132 8.59 -6.67 -13.19
N SER A 133 8.37 -6.49 -11.89
CA SER A 133 7.24 -7.09 -11.17
C SER A 133 5.93 -6.69 -11.85
N LYS A 134 4.97 -7.62 -11.84
CA LYS A 134 3.70 -7.46 -12.53
C LYS A 134 2.93 -6.19 -12.12
N ASP A 135 3.18 -5.64 -10.93
CA ASP A 135 2.48 -4.44 -10.41
C ASP A 135 2.94 -3.14 -11.05
N THR A 136 4.24 -3.00 -11.34
CA THR A 136 4.76 -1.84 -12.09
C THR A 136 4.44 -1.97 -13.57
N ARG A 137 4.49 -3.20 -14.12
CA ARG A 137 4.24 -3.49 -15.54
C ARG A 137 2.80 -3.26 -15.98
N ASN A 138 1.80 -3.53 -15.12
CA ASN A 138 0.38 -3.32 -15.48
C ASN A 138 -0.03 -1.84 -15.41
N ARG A 139 0.78 -0.97 -14.77
CA ARG A 139 0.50 0.47 -14.61
C ARG A 139 1.27 1.37 -15.56
N ARG A 140 2.42 0.94 -16.07
CA ARG A 140 2.84 1.43 -17.39
C ARG A 140 1.77 0.92 -18.34
N ARG A 141 0.91 1.79 -18.91
CA ARG A 141 0.42 1.51 -20.27
C ARG A 141 1.69 1.18 -21.03
N PRO A 142 1.93 -0.07 -21.44
CA PRO A 142 3.15 -0.34 -22.16
C PRO A 142 2.94 0.44 -23.45
N SER A 143 3.70 1.52 -23.68
CA SER A 143 3.62 2.21 -24.98
C SER A 143 3.82 1.16 -26.06
N PHE A 144 4.71 0.19 -25.84
CA PHE A 144 4.90 -0.97 -26.70
C PHE A 144 3.62 -1.76 -27.02
N PHE A 145 2.65 -1.89 -26.11
CA PHE A 145 1.38 -2.57 -26.43
C PHE A 145 0.42 -1.67 -27.19
N ASP A 146 0.34 -0.38 -26.86
CA ASP A 146 -0.41 0.58 -27.67
C ASP A 146 0.22 0.70 -29.07
N ASP A 147 1.54 0.71 -29.18
CA ASP A 147 2.36 0.74 -30.38
C ASP A 147 2.24 -0.57 -31.16
N PHE A 148 2.20 -1.73 -30.49
CA PHE A 148 2.03 -3.04 -31.11
C PHE A 148 0.59 -3.25 -31.59
N ILE A 149 -0.41 -2.87 -30.81
CA ILE A 149 -1.82 -2.90 -31.22
C ILE A 149 -2.04 -1.91 -32.37
N SER A 150 -1.49 -0.70 -32.27
CA SER A 150 -1.48 0.31 -33.33
C SER A 150 -0.80 -0.25 -34.58
N PHE A 151 0.39 -0.84 -34.47
CA PHE A 151 1.11 -1.46 -35.56
C PHE A 151 0.31 -2.61 -36.20
N CYS A 152 -0.23 -3.53 -35.39
CA CYS A 152 -1.11 -4.59 -35.89
C CYS A 152 -2.31 -4.02 -36.62
N PHE A 153 -2.95 -2.98 -36.09
CA PHE A 153 -4.07 -2.29 -36.74
C PHE A 153 -3.63 -1.62 -38.05
N PHE A 154 -2.49 -0.94 -38.10
CA PHE A 154 -1.97 -0.31 -39.31
C PHE A 154 -1.60 -1.33 -40.40
N VAL A 155 -1.08 -2.50 -40.01
CA VAL A 155 -0.72 -3.57 -40.96
C VAL A 155 -1.95 -4.33 -41.44
N SER A 156 -2.94 -4.57 -40.57
CA SER A 156 -4.10 -5.40 -40.89
C SER A 156 -5.32 -4.63 -41.40
N ALA A 157 -5.49 -3.36 -41.03
CA ALA A 157 -6.67 -2.57 -41.43
C ALA A 157 -6.73 -2.29 -42.93
N PRO A 158 -5.64 -1.95 -43.65
CA PRO A 158 -5.71 -1.71 -45.08
C PRO A 158 -6.16 -2.94 -45.91
N PRO A 159 -5.62 -4.17 -45.71
CA PRO A 159 -6.09 -5.33 -46.47
C PRO A 159 -7.52 -5.74 -46.06
N VAL A 160 -7.91 -5.61 -44.80
CA VAL A 160 -9.30 -5.84 -44.36
C VAL A 160 -10.24 -4.82 -44.98
N PHE A 161 -9.87 -3.55 -45.02
CA PHE A 161 -10.67 -2.49 -45.61
C PHE A 161 -10.80 -2.67 -47.12
N PHE A 162 -9.71 -3.02 -47.81
CA PHE A 162 -9.71 -3.31 -49.24
C PHE A 162 -10.61 -4.51 -49.58
N THR A 163 -10.49 -5.61 -48.83
CA THR A 163 -11.35 -6.79 -49.04
C THR A 163 -12.82 -6.52 -48.77
N ILE A 164 -13.15 -5.73 -47.73
CA ILE A 164 -14.53 -5.28 -47.47
C ILE A 164 -15.04 -4.37 -48.60
N PHE A 165 -14.23 -3.43 -49.06
CA PHE A 165 -14.60 -2.52 -50.15
C PHE A 165 -14.90 -3.29 -51.44
N SER A 166 -14.02 -4.23 -51.82
CA SER A 166 -14.24 -5.12 -52.97
C SER A 166 -15.52 -5.95 -52.83
N LEU A 167 -15.85 -6.42 -51.62
CA LEU A 167 -17.09 -7.16 -51.35
C LEU A 167 -18.37 -6.31 -51.50
N ILE A 168 -18.26 -4.99 -51.35
CA ILE A 168 -19.37 -4.05 -51.48
C ILE A 168 -19.54 -3.59 -52.93
N THR A 169 -18.45 -3.45 -53.68
CA THR A 169 -18.47 -2.89 -55.05
C THR A 169 -18.58 -3.93 -56.14
N GLU A 170 -18.14 -5.17 -55.90
CA GLU A 170 -18.09 -6.25 -56.90
C GLU A 170 -18.84 -7.50 -56.42
N GLU A 171 -19.17 -8.41 -57.33
CA GLU A 171 -19.73 -9.70 -56.94
C GLU A 171 -18.71 -10.49 -56.10
N PRO A 172 -19.11 -11.02 -54.93
CA PRO A 172 -18.17 -11.64 -54.02
C PRO A 172 -17.59 -12.91 -54.62
N THR A 173 -16.27 -12.94 -54.81
CA THR A 173 -15.53 -14.14 -55.18
C THR A 173 -15.23 -15.00 -53.95
N LEU A 174 -15.12 -16.32 -54.16
CA LEU A 174 -14.77 -17.26 -53.09
C LEU A 174 -13.40 -16.92 -52.45
N ASP A 175 -12.45 -16.46 -53.26
CA ASP A 175 -11.13 -16.04 -52.79
C ASP A 175 -11.20 -14.80 -51.88
N SER A 176 -12.06 -13.83 -52.19
CA SER A 176 -12.29 -12.66 -51.34
C SER A 176 -12.87 -13.04 -49.98
N LEU A 177 -13.82 -13.99 -49.96
CA LEU A 177 -14.41 -14.51 -48.72
C LEU A 177 -13.37 -15.27 -47.88
N VAL A 178 -12.55 -16.12 -48.51
CA VAL A 178 -11.48 -16.86 -47.82
C VAL A 178 -10.44 -15.91 -47.23
N SER A 179 -10.04 -14.86 -47.98
CA SER A 179 -9.11 -13.84 -47.50
C SER A 179 -9.66 -13.04 -46.31
N LEU A 180 -10.95 -12.70 -46.34
CA LEU A 180 -11.62 -12.02 -45.23
C LEU A 180 -11.66 -12.91 -43.98
N ILE A 181 -12.04 -14.18 -44.14
CA ILE A 181 -12.09 -15.15 -43.03
C ILE A 181 -10.71 -15.33 -42.40
N PHE A 182 -9.66 -15.48 -43.21
CA PHE A 182 -8.29 -15.61 -42.70
C PHE A 182 -7.85 -14.36 -41.93
N SER A 183 -8.16 -13.17 -42.47
CA SER A 183 -7.87 -11.90 -41.80
C SER A 183 -8.58 -11.79 -40.44
N LEU A 184 -9.86 -12.14 -40.37
CA LEU A 184 -10.61 -12.17 -39.12
C LEU A 184 -10.03 -13.18 -38.11
N LEU A 185 -9.68 -14.39 -38.57
CA LEU A 185 -9.09 -15.41 -37.71
C LEU A 185 -7.73 -15.00 -37.12
N THR A 186 -6.93 -14.22 -37.84
CA THR A 186 -5.66 -13.70 -37.32
C THR A 186 -5.83 -12.52 -36.35
N LEU A 187 -6.86 -11.69 -36.53
CA LEU A 187 -7.10 -10.52 -35.69
C LEU A 187 -7.85 -10.83 -34.39
N MET A 188 -8.73 -11.84 -34.40
CA MET A 188 -9.52 -12.20 -33.23
C MET A 188 -8.68 -12.54 -31.99
N PRO A 189 -7.61 -13.36 -32.06
CA PRO A 189 -6.75 -13.64 -30.90
C PRO A 189 -6.06 -12.39 -30.34
N LEU A 190 -5.59 -11.49 -31.21
CA LEU A 190 -4.95 -10.24 -30.80
C LEU A 190 -5.95 -9.33 -30.08
N PHE A 191 -7.17 -9.23 -30.61
CA PHE A 191 -8.24 -8.47 -29.97
C PHE A 191 -8.67 -9.07 -28.63
N ILE A 192 -8.73 -10.40 -28.51
CA ILE A 192 -9.03 -11.09 -27.26
C ILE A 192 -7.93 -10.82 -26.22
N LEU A 193 -6.65 -10.94 -26.60
CA LEU A 193 -5.54 -10.65 -25.68
C LEU A 193 -5.53 -9.20 -25.21
N SER A 194 -5.73 -8.25 -26.14
CA SER A 194 -5.83 -6.83 -25.83
C SER A 194 -7.02 -6.51 -24.92
N SER A 195 -8.21 -7.05 -25.23
CA SER A 195 -9.41 -6.83 -24.43
C SER A 195 -9.34 -7.48 -23.05
N MET A 196 -8.70 -8.65 -22.93
CA MET A 196 -8.44 -9.28 -21.64
C MET A 196 -7.54 -8.42 -20.75
N GLU A 197 -6.48 -7.84 -21.32
CA GLU A 197 -5.57 -6.98 -20.55
C GLU A 197 -6.24 -5.66 -20.17
N LEU A 198 -7.01 -5.06 -21.07
CA LEU A 198 -7.83 -3.88 -20.79
C LEU A 198 -8.87 -4.17 -19.69
N TYR A 199 -9.54 -5.32 -19.77
CA TYR A 199 -10.52 -5.75 -18.77
C TYR A 199 -9.85 -5.95 -17.41
N ARG A 200 -8.67 -6.59 -17.37
CA ARG A 200 -7.90 -6.80 -16.14
C ARG A 200 -7.47 -5.48 -15.51
N ASN A 201 -6.93 -4.55 -16.30
CA ASN A 201 -6.53 -3.23 -15.81
C ASN A 201 -7.73 -2.43 -15.31
N HIS A 202 -8.85 -2.47 -16.02
CA HIS A 202 -10.10 -1.85 -15.58
C HIS A 202 -10.62 -2.50 -14.28
N GLN A 203 -10.49 -3.82 -14.13
CA GLN A 203 -10.87 -4.52 -12.89
C GLN A 203 -9.99 -4.10 -11.71
N ILE A 204 -8.68 -3.96 -11.92
CA ILE A 204 -7.71 -3.48 -10.91
C ILE A 204 -8.03 -2.04 -10.51
N GLU A 205 -8.28 -1.17 -11.49
CA GLU A 205 -8.64 0.22 -11.19
C GLU A 205 -9.97 0.28 -10.43
N ARG A 206 -10.93 -0.56 -10.81
CA ARG A 206 -12.23 -0.64 -10.13
C ARG A 206 -12.12 -1.23 -8.72
N SER A 207 -11.22 -2.20 -8.48
CA SER A 207 -10.97 -2.72 -7.13
C SER A 207 -10.30 -1.66 -6.26
N LEU A 208 -9.31 -0.94 -6.79
CA LEU A 208 -8.65 0.17 -6.09
C LEU A 208 -9.57 1.37 -5.82
N LYS A 209 -10.50 1.69 -6.73
CA LYS A 209 -11.50 2.74 -6.49
C LYS A 209 -12.51 2.36 -5.40
N LYS A 210 -12.80 1.07 -5.27
CA LYS A 210 -13.67 0.54 -4.20
C LYS A 210 -12.93 0.33 -2.89
N ALA A 211 -11.61 0.16 -2.94
CA ALA A 211 -10.77 0.00 -1.78
C ALA A 211 -10.81 1.26 -0.91
N THR A 212 -11.39 1.14 0.28
CA THR A 212 -11.43 2.21 1.29
C THR A 212 -10.25 2.13 2.25
N SER A 213 -9.50 1.03 2.23
CA SER A 213 -8.37 0.82 3.13
C SER A 213 -7.17 1.67 2.71
N ARG A 214 -6.73 2.52 3.64
CA ARG A 214 -5.54 3.36 3.52
C ARG A 214 -4.60 3.00 4.66
N VAL A 215 -3.31 2.94 4.35
CA VAL A 215 -2.27 2.64 5.33
C VAL A 215 -1.00 3.41 4.99
N ASP A 216 -0.29 3.84 6.03
CA ASP A 216 1.02 4.46 5.87
C ASP A 216 2.08 3.35 5.81
N CYS A 217 2.73 3.21 4.66
CA CYS A 217 3.74 2.21 4.39
C CYS A 217 5.14 2.82 4.46
N PRO A 218 6.14 2.15 5.06
CA PRO A 218 7.52 2.61 5.01
C PRO A 218 8.04 2.63 3.57
N VAL A 219 8.74 3.71 3.22
CA VAL A 219 9.45 3.83 1.94
C VAL A 219 10.69 2.95 1.99
N LEU A 220 10.83 2.07 1.01
CA LEU A 220 12.00 1.19 0.87
C LEU A 220 13.13 1.90 0.13
N ASP A 221 12.81 2.49 -1.03
CA ASP A 221 13.79 3.16 -1.88
C ASP A 221 13.09 4.08 -2.90
N MET A 222 13.86 5.00 -3.46
CA MET A 222 13.45 5.86 -4.57
C MET A 222 14.60 6.01 -5.57
N TRP A 223 14.32 5.79 -6.84
CA TRP A 223 15.32 5.88 -7.90
C TRP A 223 14.75 6.49 -9.17
N LYS A 224 15.63 7.00 -10.04
CA LYS A 224 15.26 7.58 -11.32
C LYS A 224 15.10 6.47 -12.36
N ASP A 225 14.12 6.62 -13.25
CA ASP A 225 13.98 5.78 -14.44
C ASP A 225 14.96 6.29 -15.51
N ASP A 226 16.09 5.62 -15.65
CA ASP A 226 17.14 6.00 -16.59
C ASP A 226 16.76 5.69 -18.06
N ASP A 227 15.74 4.86 -18.28
CA ASP A 227 15.27 4.44 -19.61
C ASP A 227 14.27 5.41 -20.25
N SER A 228 13.89 6.47 -19.54
CA SER A 228 12.80 7.37 -19.92
C SER A 228 13.32 8.72 -20.39
N GLU A 229 12.92 9.16 -21.59
CA GLU A 229 13.22 10.51 -22.10
C GLU A 229 12.66 11.61 -21.18
N SER A 230 11.53 11.34 -20.50
CA SER A 230 10.97 12.19 -19.46
C SER A 230 11.54 11.84 -18.08
N THR A 231 11.85 12.85 -17.27
CA THR A 231 12.18 12.68 -15.84
C THR A 231 11.05 11.96 -15.15
N SER A 232 11.30 10.72 -14.73
CA SER A 232 10.36 9.93 -13.96
C SER A 232 11.14 9.12 -12.93
N TYR A 233 10.47 8.81 -11.84
CA TYR A 233 11.08 8.15 -10.70
C TYR A 233 10.21 6.98 -10.29
N PHE A 234 10.83 6.02 -9.63
CA PHE A 234 10.15 4.98 -8.90
C PHE A 234 10.21 5.26 -7.43
N ILE A 235 9.11 4.96 -6.75
CA ILE A 235 9.03 4.91 -5.30
C ILE A 235 8.58 3.52 -4.89
N ALA A 236 9.37 2.87 -4.04
CA ALA A 236 9.07 1.56 -3.50
C ALA A 236 8.69 1.65 -2.03
N TRP A 237 7.75 0.80 -1.62
CA TRP A 237 7.27 0.70 -0.25
C TRP A 237 7.03 -0.75 0.15
N GLU A 238 6.92 -0.97 1.46
CA GLU A 238 6.54 -2.27 2.02
C GLU A 238 5.16 -2.19 2.66
N LEU A 239 4.20 -2.91 2.10
CA LEU A 239 2.86 -3.07 2.65
C LEU A 239 2.84 -4.27 3.59
N THR A 240 2.35 -4.07 4.82
CA THR A 240 2.02 -5.16 5.73
C THR A 240 0.51 -5.35 5.74
N ALA A 241 0.02 -6.45 5.18
CA ALA A 241 -1.39 -6.81 5.11
C ALA A 241 -1.62 -8.18 5.77
N THR A 242 -2.88 -8.59 5.87
CA THR A 242 -3.24 -9.96 6.26
C THR A 242 -3.72 -10.73 5.04
N ASP A 243 -3.32 -11.98 4.90
CA ASP A 243 -3.87 -12.86 3.87
C ASP A 243 -5.31 -13.30 4.20
N GLN A 244 -5.92 -14.09 3.30
CA GLN A 244 -7.27 -14.64 3.49
C GLN A 244 -7.40 -15.58 4.71
N TYR A 245 -6.28 -16.02 5.29
CA TYR A 245 -6.21 -16.89 6.46
C TYR A 245 -5.83 -16.11 7.74
N GLY A 246 -5.69 -14.78 7.65
CA GLY A 246 -5.29 -13.91 8.76
C GLY A 246 -3.80 -13.92 9.10
N GLN A 247 -2.95 -14.50 8.25
CA GLN A 247 -1.49 -14.48 8.43
C GLN A 247 -0.91 -13.14 7.95
N PRO A 248 0.11 -12.61 8.64
CA PRO A 248 0.77 -11.38 8.21
C PRO A 248 1.55 -11.62 6.91
N LEU A 249 1.24 -10.81 5.90
CA LEU A 249 1.86 -10.80 4.59
C LEU A 249 2.62 -9.48 4.40
N ARG A 250 3.89 -9.57 4.00
CA ARG A 250 4.72 -8.41 3.64
C ARG A 250 4.90 -8.37 2.14
N LEU A 251 4.42 -7.30 1.53
CA LEU A 251 4.43 -7.10 0.09
C LEU A 251 5.32 -5.89 -0.24
N GLN A 252 6.25 -6.09 -1.16
CA GLN A 252 7.09 -5.01 -1.66
C GLN A 252 6.59 -4.60 -3.03
N GLN A 253 6.31 -3.32 -3.17
CA GLN A 253 5.72 -2.77 -4.38
C GLN A 253 6.43 -1.48 -4.76
N ALA A 254 6.40 -1.16 -6.04
CA ALA A 254 6.92 0.09 -6.57
C ALA A 254 5.92 0.72 -7.52
N GLN A 255 5.95 2.05 -7.62
CA GLN A 255 5.16 2.79 -8.59
C GLN A 255 6.00 3.86 -9.25
N LYS A 256 5.82 3.98 -10.57
CA LYS A 256 6.39 5.04 -11.37
C LYS A 256 5.59 6.34 -11.18
N ILE A 257 6.29 7.42 -10.88
CA ILE A 257 5.80 8.79 -10.73
C ILE A 257 6.48 9.69 -11.76
N TYR A 258 5.71 10.60 -12.36
CA TYR A 258 6.15 11.45 -13.48
C TYR A 258 6.43 12.91 -13.08
N ASP A 259 6.32 13.22 -11.79
CA ASP A 259 6.46 14.58 -11.29
C ASP A 259 7.74 14.70 -10.45
N ASP A 260 8.68 15.53 -10.90
CA ASP A 260 9.92 15.84 -10.18
C ASP A 260 9.63 16.34 -8.75
N LYS A 261 8.51 17.03 -8.53
CA LYS A 261 8.12 17.52 -7.19
C LYS A 261 7.74 16.40 -6.23
N LEU A 262 7.20 15.31 -6.78
CA LEU A 262 6.93 14.09 -6.02
C LEU A 262 8.20 13.28 -5.73
N TYR A 263 9.37 13.66 -6.25
CA TYR A 263 10.63 13.03 -5.87
C TYR A 263 11.23 13.65 -4.61
N ASP A 264 11.25 14.98 -4.54
CA ASP A 264 11.91 15.69 -3.43
C ASP A 264 11.15 15.56 -2.10
N CYS A 265 9.81 15.62 -2.13
CA CYS A 265 9.01 15.54 -0.90
C CYS A 265 9.06 14.17 -0.20
N PRO A 266 8.91 13.02 -0.89
CA PRO A 266 8.94 11.72 -0.25
C PRO A 266 10.35 11.26 0.12
N LYS A 267 11.41 11.77 -0.53
CA LYS A 267 12.80 11.54 -0.09
C LYS A 267 13.06 12.00 1.34
N MET A 268 12.25 12.96 1.83
CA MET A 268 12.28 13.45 3.20
C MET A 268 11.28 12.75 4.14
N ARG A 269 10.44 11.83 3.63
CA ARG A 269 9.46 11.09 4.42
C ARG A 269 9.90 9.64 4.59
N GLU A 270 9.70 9.11 5.79
CA GLU A 270 9.93 7.69 6.07
C GLU A 270 8.78 6.81 5.59
N THR A 271 7.60 7.39 5.36
CA THR A 271 6.38 6.68 4.98
C THR A 271 5.63 7.36 3.83
N VAL A 272 4.87 6.55 3.09
CA VAL A 272 3.94 6.94 2.03
C VAL A 272 2.55 6.42 2.33
N GLN A 273 1.52 7.21 2.03
CA GLN A 273 0.16 6.71 2.16
C GLN A 273 -0.23 5.91 0.93
N VAL A 274 -0.65 4.68 1.17
CA VAL A 274 -0.97 3.70 0.14
C VAL A 274 -2.41 3.22 0.34
N ARG A 275 -3.13 3.09 -0.77
CA ARG A 275 -4.46 2.49 -0.86
C ARG A 275 -4.34 1.08 -1.43
N TYR A 276 -5.00 0.11 -0.81
CA TYR A 276 -4.95 -1.29 -1.23
C TYR A 276 -6.30 -1.98 -1.00
N ALA A 277 -6.61 -3.01 -1.78
CA ALA A 277 -7.80 -3.83 -1.59
C ALA A 277 -7.51 -4.95 -0.57
N PRO A 278 -8.21 -5.06 0.57
CA PRO A 278 -7.97 -6.12 1.55
C PRO A 278 -8.14 -7.54 0.99
N GLU A 279 -9.03 -7.71 0.00
CA GLU A 279 -9.26 -8.99 -0.66
C GLU A 279 -8.13 -9.38 -1.62
N GLN A 280 -7.35 -8.39 -2.07
CA GLN A 280 -6.22 -8.52 -3.02
C GLN A 280 -5.11 -7.54 -2.60
N PRO A 281 -4.41 -7.82 -1.49
CA PRO A 281 -3.41 -6.90 -0.94
C PRO A 281 -2.17 -6.79 -1.84
N ASP A 282 -1.98 -7.73 -2.74
CA ASP A 282 -1.02 -7.70 -3.84
C ASP A 282 -1.23 -6.52 -4.79
N ILE A 283 -2.34 -5.78 -4.68
CA ILE A 283 -2.59 -4.59 -5.48
C ILE A 283 -2.66 -3.38 -4.55
N SER A 284 -1.63 -2.53 -4.59
CA SER A 284 -1.62 -1.27 -3.84
C SER A 284 -1.07 -0.10 -4.66
N ILE A 285 -1.56 1.11 -4.40
CA ILE A 285 -1.21 2.34 -5.12
C ILE A 285 -1.02 3.49 -4.13
N LEU A 286 -0.16 4.46 -4.45
CA LEU A 286 -0.12 5.71 -3.69
C LEU A 286 -1.50 6.35 -3.67
N ASP A 287 -1.90 6.84 -2.50
CA ASP A 287 -3.19 7.50 -2.34
C ASP A 287 -3.25 8.81 -3.12
N GLU A 288 -4.25 8.96 -3.99
CA GLU A 288 -4.38 10.13 -4.87
C GLU A 288 -4.57 11.44 -4.09
N GLU A 289 -5.28 11.41 -2.95
CA GLU A 289 -5.49 12.61 -2.12
C GLU A 289 -4.18 13.01 -1.44
N TRP A 290 -3.40 12.04 -0.97
CA TRP A 290 -2.07 12.26 -0.43
C TRP A 290 -1.10 12.84 -1.47
N VAL A 291 -1.10 12.26 -2.69
CA VAL A 291 -0.28 12.76 -3.81
C VAL A 291 -0.68 14.20 -4.16
N ALA A 292 -1.98 14.47 -4.29
CA ALA A 292 -2.49 15.81 -4.59
C ALA A 292 -2.16 16.82 -3.47
N ALA A 293 -2.20 16.39 -2.21
CA ALA A 293 -1.84 17.23 -1.08
C ALA A 293 -0.35 17.63 -1.11
N ILE A 294 0.54 16.71 -1.47
CA ILE A 294 1.97 16.98 -1.62
C ILE A 294 2.23 17.97 -2.76
N GLN A 295 1.61 17.71 -3.92
CA GLN A 295 1.73 18.61 -5.07
C GLN A 295 1.25 20.02 -4.69
N LYS A 296 0.13 20.14 -3.98
CA LYS A 296 -0.37 21.44 -3.52
C LYS A 296 0.56 22.13 -2.52
N SER A 297 1.19 21.40 -1.61
CA SER A 297 2.14 21.98 -0.64
C SER A 297 3.45 22.45 -1.26
N SER A 298 3.85 21.88 -2.40
CA SER A 298 5.08 22.26 -3.11
C SER A 298 5.00 23.56 -3.93
N HIS A 299 3.81 24.16 -4.01
CA HIS A 299 3.54 25.39 -4.78
C HIS A 299 3.56 26.68 -3.94
N VAL A 300 3.96 26.58 -2.66
CA VAL A 300 4.09 27.72 -1.72
C VAL A 300 5.57 27.96 -1.46
#